data_AF-A0A6V8PF65-F1
#
_entry.id   AF-A0A6V8PF65-F1
#
_cell.length_a   1.000
_cell.length_b   1.000
_cell.length_c   1.000
_cell.angle_alpha   90.00
_cell.angle_beta   90.00
_cell.angle_gamma   90.00
#
_symmetry.space_group_name_H-M   'P 1'
#
loop_
_entity.id
_entity.type
_entity.pdbx_description
1 polymer ?
#
loop_
_entity_poly.entity_id
_entity_poly.type
_entity_poly.pdbx_seq_one_letter_code
_entity_poly.pdbx_strand_id
1 'polypeptide(L)'
;AANLQNQEGSKQQFLLGDTRSLDEVVRELAWMGYITSFCTAGYRCGRTGRHIMDLLRSGKEGKFCKLNAVLTFREWVDDFASEETKVVAEEIIIKEVDEIKQAMPEIFPQFMKYYEQIRQGGRDIYF
;
A
#
# COMPACT_ATOMS: atom_id res chain seq x y z
N ALA A 1 3.06 1.16 -23.44
CA ALA A 1 2.95 2.42 -22.69
C ALA A 1 1.90 3.29 -23.36
N ALA A 2 0.78 3.59 -22.67
CA ALA A 2 -0.19 4.53 -23.21
C ALA A 2 0.43 5.94 -23.19
N ASN A 3 0.48 6.59 -24.35
CA ASN A 3 0.94 7.97 -24.49
C ASN A 3 0.00 8.90 -23.71
N LEU A 4 0.38 9.26 -22.47
CA LEU A 4 -0.32 10.22 -21.61
C LEU A 4 -0.24 11.68 -22.10
N GLN A 5 0.38 11.93 -23.26
CA GLN A 5 0.70 13.28 -23.74
C GLN A 5 -0.43 14.00 -24.50
N ASN A 6 -1.55 13.35 -24.82
CA ASN A 6 -2.66 14.00 -25.53
C ASN A 6 -3.86 14.21 -24.62
N GLN A 7 -3.81 15.30 -23.84
CA GLN A 7 -4.99 15.80 -23.14
C GLN A 7 -5.89 16.58 -24.11
N GLU A 8 -7.16 16.19 -24.22
CA GLU A 8 -8.19 16.84 -25.04
C GLU A 8 -9.17 17.60 -24.13
N GLY A 9 -8.86 18.85 -23.81
CA GLY A 9 -9.66 19.67 -22.88
C GLY A 9 -11.12 19.92 -23.29
N SER A 10 -11.46 19.71 -24.56
CA SER A 10 -12.84 19.80 -25.06
C SER A 10 -13.67 18.52 -24.84
N LYS A 11 -13.04 17.39 -24.52
CA LYS A 11 -13.70 16.10 -24.25
C LYS A 11 -13.53 15.62 -22.82
N GLN A 12 -12.38 15.87 -22.21
CA GLN A 12 -12.10 15.44 -20.84
C GLN A 12 -12.83 16.33 -19.83
N GLN A 13 -13.24 15.75 -18.68
CA GLN A 13 -13.93 16.50 -17.62
C GLN A 13 -13.05 17.64 -17.05
N PHE A 14 -11.74 17.41 -16.99
CA PHE A 14 -10.72 18.37 -16.60
C PHE A 14 -9.38 18.00 -17.24
N LEU A 15 -8.46 18.97 -17.26
CA LEU A 15 -7.06 18.71 -17.55
C LEU A 15 -6.37 18.25 -16.27
N LEU A 16 -5.57 17.19 -16.38
CA LEU A 16 -4.74 16.64 -15.33
C LEU A 16 -3.59 17.60 -15.03
N GLY A 17 -3.49 18.03 -13.77
CA GLY A 17 -2.37 18.84 -13.28
C GLY A 17 -1.11 18.05 -12.97
N ASP A 18 -1.25 16.73 -12.78
CA ASP A 18 -0.15 15.78 -12.59
C ASP A 18 -0.35 14.60 -13.54
N THR A 19 0.61 14.39 -14.42
CA THR A 19 0.60 13.33 -15.44
C THR A 19 1.66 12.27 -15.22
N ARG A 20 2.31 12.28 -14.03
CA ARG A 20 3.29 11.26 -13.66
C ARG A 20 2.64 9.88 -13.67
N SER A 21 3.45 8.87 -13.98
CA SER A 21 2.99 7.49 -13.88
C SER A 21 2.78 7.09 -12.42
N LEU A 22 1.96 6.06 -12.18
CA LEU A 22 1.79 5.52 -10.83
C LEU A 22 3.15 5.09 -10.23
N ASP A 23 3.99 4.45 -11.04
CA ASP A 23 5.32 4.00 -10.62
C ASP A 23 6.22 5.18 -10.17
N GLU A 24 6.18 6.29 -10.91
CA GLU A 24 6.93 7.50 -10.55
C GLU A 24 6.47 8.11 -9.23
N VAL A 25 5.15 8.22 -9.02
CA VAL A 25 4.58 8.76 -7.78
C VAL A 25 4.90 7.85 -6.60
N VAL A 26 4.75 6.54 -6.77
CA VAL A 26 5.06 5.55 -5.73
C VAL A 26 6.54 5.60 -5.36
N ARG A 27 7.43 5.68 -6.36
CA ARG A 27 8.87 5.81 -6.13
C ARG A 27 9.18 7.08 -5.35
N GLU A 28 8.64 8.23 -5.73
CA GLU A 28 8.85 9.50 -5.03
C GLU A 28 8.40 9.43 -3.56
N LEU A 29 7.21 8.87 -3.30
CA LEU A 29 6.72 8.70 -1.94
C LEU A 29 7.63 7.78 -1.11
N ALA A 30 8.11 6.68 -1.71
CA ALA A 30 9.05 5.78 -1.06
C ALA A 30 10.39 6.49 -0.74
N TRP A 31 10.95 7.25 -1.68
CA TRP A 31 12.13 8.10 -1.46
C TRP A 31 11.94 9.10 -0.32
N MET A 32 10.74 9.63 -0.16
CA MET A 32 10.39 10.56 0.92
C MET A 32 10.14 9.87 2.27
N GLY A 33 10.23 8.53 2.34
CA GLY A 33 10.03 7.78 3.59
C GLY A 33 8.58 7.36 3.85
N TYR A 34 7.68 7.49 2.88
CA TYR A 34 6.26 7.16 3.01
C TYR A 34 5.93 5.83 2.32
N ILE A 35 5.16 4.97 3.01
CA ILE A 35 4.60 3.77 2.41
C ILE A 35 3.30 4.08 1.67
N THR A 36 3.20 3.62 0.42
CA THR A 36 1.94 3.66 -0.34
C THR A 36 1.14 2.39 -0.06
N SER A 37 -0.18 2.51 0.13
CA SER A 37 -1.05 1.35 0.37
C SER A 37 -2.11 1.22 -0.72
N PHE A 38 -2.36 -0.03 -1.13
CA PHE A 38 -3.45 -0.41 -2.03
C PHE A 38 -4.52 -1.24 -1.29
N CYS A 39 -4.62 -1.06 0.03
CA CYS A 39 -5.49 -1.84 0.90
C CYS A 39 -6.98 -1.60 0.62
N THR A 40 -7.73 -2.69 0.50
CA THR A 40 -9.20 -2.70 0.43
C THR A 40 -9.83 -3.54 1.55
N ALA A 41 -9.04 -3.97 2.54
CA ALA A 41 -9.46 -4.88 3.61
C ALA A 41 -10.65 -4.36 4.42
N GLY A 42 -10.75 -3.04 4.63
CA GLY A 42 -11.89 -2.44 5.34
C GLY A 42 -13.23 -2.81 4.71
N TYR A 43 -13.29 -2.81 3.37
CA TYR A 43 -14.48 -3.25 2.64
C TYR A 43 -14.70 -4.76 2.78
N ARG A 44 -13.66 -5.58 2.56
CA ARG A 44 -13.74 -7.05 2.61
C ARG A 44 -14.13 -7.59 3.99
N CYS A 45 -13.69 -6.93 5.04
CA CYS A 45 -13.97 -7.29 6.43
C CYS A 45 -15.26 -6.65 6.97
N GLY A 46 -16.03 -5.92 6.16
CA GLY A 46 -17.24 -5.24 6.60
C GLY A 46 -17.00 -4.12 7.62
N ARG A 47 -15.78 -3.57 7.67
CA ARG A 47 -15.41 -2.40 8.47
C ARG A 47 -15.89 -1.14 7.73
N THR A 48 -17.20 -0.92 7.74
CA THR A 48 -17.85 0.23 7.08
C THR A 48 -18.81 0.93 8.05
N GLY A 49 -19.20 2.17 7.72
CA GLY A 49 -20.16 2.95 8.51
C GLY A 49 -19.73 3.12 9.97
N ARG A 50 -20.58 2.70 10.92
CA ARG A 50 -20.30 2.85 12.36
C ARG A 50 -19.14 1.98 12.84
N HIS A 51 -18.97 0.78 12.26
CA HIS A 51 -17.94 -0.17 12.73
C HIS A 51 -16.52 0.38 12.53
N ILE A 52 -16.22 0.94 11.35
CA ILE A 52 -14.90 1.54 11.11
C ILE A 52 -14.68 2.77 11.99
N MET A 53 -15.72 3.58 12.25
CA MET A 53 -15.59 4.76 13.10
C MET A 53 -15.24 4.41 14.55
N ASP A 54 -15.76 3.30 15.06
CA ASP A 54 -15.44 2.83 16.42
C ASP A 54 -14.03 2.23 16.49
N LEU A 55 -13.57 1.56 15.43
CA LEU A 55 -12.20 1.07 15.31
C LEU A 55 -11.18 2.21 15.14
N LEU A 56 -11.52 3.25 14.39
CA LEU A 56 -10.70 4.45 14.25
C LEU A 56 -10.58 5.20 15.57
N ARG A 57 -11.69 5.41 16.29
CA ARG A 57 -11.69 6.08 17.60
C ARG A 57 -10.90 5.32 18.66
N SER A 58 -10.91 3.99 18.61
CA SER A 58 -10.09 3.16 19.51
C SER A 58 -8.64 2.99 19.06
N GLY A 59 -8.26 3.52 17.89
CA GLY A 59 -6.94 3.35 17.29
C GLY A 59 -6.64 1.94 16.77
N LYS A 60 -7.60 1.01 16.86
CA LYS A 60 -7.45 -0.37 16.37
C LYS A 60 -7.35 -0.43 14.86
N GLU A 61 -8.11 0.41 14.14
CA GLU A 61 -8.07 0.42 12.68
C GLU A 61 -6.68 0.79 12.15
N GLY A 62 -6.01 1.75 12.79
CA GLY A 62 -4.65 2.14 12.42
C GLY A 62 -3.64 0.99 12.48
N LYS A 63 -3.82 0.04 13.41
CA LYS A 63 -2.99 -1.17 13.47
C LYS A 63 -3.20 -2.05 12.24
N PHE A 64 -4.45 -2.31 11.86
CA PHE A 64 -4.78 -3.07 10.65
C PHE A 64 -4.31 -2.35 9.38
N CYS A 65 -4.48 -1.03 9.30
CA CYS A 65 -3.98 -0.23 8.19
C CYS A 65 -2.47 -0.36 8.03
N LYS A 66 -1.68 -0.29 9.12
CA LYS A 66 -0.21 -0.42 9.04
C LYS A 66 0.21 -1.81 8.56
N LEU A 67 -0.41 -2.88 9.07
CA LEU A 67 -0.14 -4.25 8.61
C LEU A 67 -0.46 -4.41 7.12
N ASN A 68 -1.68 -4.01 6.72
CA ASN A 68 -2.14 -4.18 5.34
C ASN A 68 -1.44 -3.25 4.34
N ALA A 69 -0.90 -2.11 4.79
CA ALA A 69 -0.08 -1.25 3.96
C ALA A 69 1.16 -2.00 3.44
N VAL A 70 1.89 -2.69 4.32
CA VAL A 70 3.07 -3.47 3.92
C VAL A 70 2.71 -4.63 3.01
N LEU A 71 1.64 -5.38 3.33
CA LEU A 71 1.20 -6.51 2.53
C LEU A 71 0.82 -6.10 1.09
N THR A 72 -0.03 -5.09 0.96
CA THR A 72 -0.47 -4.62 -0.36
C THR A 72 0.61 -3.87 -1.13
N PHE A 73 1.54 -3.22 -0.43
CA PHE A 73 2.69 -2.60 -1.07
C PHE A 73 3.65 -3.65 -1.63
N ARG A 74 4.00 -4.69 -0.86
CA ARG A 74 4.79 -5.83 -1.35
C ARG A 74 4.18 -6.46 -2.60
N GLU A 75 2.88 -6.74 -2.54
CA GLU A 75 2.12 -7.29 -3.67
C GLU A 75 2.25 -6.41 -4.92
N TRP A 76 2.04 -5.09 -4.76
CA TRP A 76 2.16 -4.15 -5.88
C TRP A 76 3.60 -4.06 -6.43
N VAL A 77 4.60 -4.09 -5.55
CA VAL A 77 6.02 -4.05 -5.92
C VAL A 77 6.44 -5.30 -6.69
N ASP A 78 5.94 -6.48 -6.31
CA ASP A 78 6.19 -7.73 -7.03
C ASP A 78 5.59 -7.72 -8.44
N ASP A 79 4.38 -7.19 -8.57
CA ASP A 79 3.59 -7.32 -9.81
C ASP A 79 3.82 -6.19 -10.82
N PHE A 80 4.10 -4.97 -10.35
CA PHE A 80 3.99 -3.77 -11.19
C PHE A 80 5.18 -2.81 -11.14
N ALA A 81 5.99 -2.82 -10.08
CA ALA A 81 7.04 -1.82 -9.91
C ALA A 81 8.17 -1.97 -10.94
N SER A 82 8.71 -0.84 -11.39
CA SER A 82 9.97 -0.80 -12.13
C SER A 82 11.13 -1.24 -11.23
N GLU A 83 12.27 -1.60 -11.83
CA GLU A 83 13.46 -1.98 -11.06
C GLU A 83 13.97 -0.84 -10.16
N GLU A 84 13.91 0.41 -10.64
CA GLU A 84 14.28 1.59 -9.85
C GLU A 84 13.35 1.80 -8.65
N THR A 85 12.06 1.51 -8.82
CA THR A 85 11.07 1.62 -7.75
C THR A 85 11.23 0.50 -6.73
N LYS A 86 11.55 -0.73 -7.17
CA LYS A 86 11.84 -1.87 -6.28
C LYS A 86 12.96 -1.54 -5.29
N VAL A 87 14.06 -0.93 -5.75
CA VAL A 87 15.21 -0.61 -4.88
C VAL A 87 14.78 0.22 -3.66
N VAL A 88 14.06 1.33 -3.88
CA VAL A 88 13.62 2.17 -2.75
C VAL A 88 12.44 1.59 -1.99
N ALA A 89 11.60 0.79 -2.65
CA ALA A 89 10.50 0.12 -1.99
C ALA A 89 11.00 -0.90 -0.95
N GLU A 90 12.09 -1.63 -1.23
CA GLU A 90 12.67 -2.57 -0.26
C GLU A 90 13.12 -1.86 1.03
N GLU A 91 13.73 -0.67 0.94
CA GLU A 91 14.14 0.10 2.11
C GLU A 91 12.95 0.48 2.99
N ILE A 92 11.84 0.91 2.37
CA ILE A 92 10.59 1.24 3.07
C ILE A 92 9.94 0.01 3.68
N ILE A 93 9.90 -1.10 2.95
CA ILE A 93 9.34 -2.35 3.45
C ILE A 93 10.11 -2.82 4.69
N ILE A 94 11.45 -2.83 4.64
CA ILE A 94 12.29 -3.23 5.78
C ILE A 94 11.98 -2.35 7.00
N LYS A 95 11.98 -1.03 6.82
CA LYS A 95 11.67 -0.06 7.88
C LYS A 95 10.30 -0.33 8.50
N GLU A 96 9.26 -0.46 7.68
CA GLU A 96 7.88 -0.64 8.15
C GLU A 96 7.68 -2.02 8.83
N VAL A 97 8.33 -3.08 8.34
CA VAL A 97 8.34 -4.40 8.97
C VAL A 97 8.98 -4.33 10.37
N ASP A 98 10.10 -3.63 10.51
CA ASP A 98 10.77 -3.45 11.80
C ASP A 98 9.93 -2.62 12.77
N GLU A 99 9.27 -1.56 12.30
CA GLU A 99 8.32 -0.78 13.11
C GLU A 99 7.12 -1.63 13.57
N ILE A 100 6.57 -2.49 12.70
CA ILE A 100 5.49 -3.42 13.07
C ILE A 100 5.99 -4.40 14.14
N LYS A 101 7.20 -4.95 13.98
CA LYS A 101 7.81 -5.88 14.95
C LYS A 101 7.94 -5.25 16.33
N GLN A 102 8.37 -4.00 16.39
CA GLN A 102 8.54 -3.27 17.65
C GLN A 102 7.20 -2.86 18.28
N ALA A 103 6.27 -2.34 17.46
CA ALA A 103 5.00 -1.79 17.96
C ALA A 103 3.93 -2.85 18.23
N MET A 104 3.97 -4.00 17.54
CA MET A 104 2.95 -5.05 17.58
C MET A 104 3.57 -6.46 17.60
N PRO A 105 4.42 -6.78 18.60
CA PRO A 105 5.14 -8.05 18.64
C PRO A 105 4.23 -9.29 18.69
N GLU A 106 3.02 -9.17 19.26
CA GLU A 106 2.07 -10.28 19.38
C GLU A 106 1.50 -10.74 18.03
N ILE A 107 1.21 -9.81 17.11
CA ILE A 107 0.66 -10.13 15.78
C ILE A 107 1.76 -10.36 14.73
N PHE A 108 3.00 -9.95 15.03
CA PHE A 108 4.13 -10.00 14.10
C PHE A 108 4.38 -11.39 13.48
N PRO A 109 4.31 -12.52 14.21
CA PRO A 109 4.46 -13.85 13.60
C PRO A 109 3.40 -14.15 12.52
N GLN A 110 2.15 -13.77 12.77
CA GLN A 110 1.07 -13.94 11.82
C GLN A 110 1.22 -13.01 10.61
N PHE A 111 1.67 -11.77 10.85
CA PHE A 111 2.01 -10.82 9.79
C PHE A 111 3.11 -11.36 8.87
N MET A 112 4.21 -11.88 9.43
CA MET A 112 5.29 -12.45 8.63
C MET A 112 4.86 -13.68 7.82
N LYS A 113 3.94 -14.49 8.37
CA LYS A 113 3.33 -15.59 7.61
C LYS A 113 2.58 -15.09 6.38
N TYR A 114 1.75 -14.05 6.52
CA TYR A 114 1.04 -13.46 5.39
C TYR A 114 1.97 -12.78 4.39
N TYR A 115 2.98 -12.05 4.91
CA TYR A 115 3.98 -11.41 4.08
C TYR A 115 4.74 -12.42 3.21
N GLU A 116 5.15 -13.55 3.79
CA GLU A 116 5.85 -14.59 3.03
C GLU A 116 4.93 -15.31 2.03
N GLN A 117 3.65 -15.50 2.36
CA GLN A 117 2.68 -16.01 1.38
C GLN A 117 2.57 -15.09 0.15
N ILE A 118 2.60 -13.76 0.35
CA ILE A 118 2.57 -12.80 -0.76
C ILE A 118 3.84 -12.90 -1.62
N ARG A 119 5.01 -12.99 -0.99
CA ARG A 119 6.30 -13.18 -1.68
C ARG A 119 6.35 -14.48 -2.50
N GLN A 120 5.59 -15.49 -2.10
CA GLN A 120 5.45 -16.76 -2.80
C GLN A 120 4.36 -16.76 -3.89
N GLY A 121 3.75 -15.60 -4.18
CA GLY A 121 2.74 -15.44 -5.22
C GLY A 121 1.30 -15.39 -4.71
N GLY A 122 1.08 -15.46 -3.40
CA GLY A 122 -0.24 -15.21 -2.80
C GLY A 122 -0.69 -13.76 -3.04
N ARG A 123 -1.99 -13.53 -3.23
CA ARG A 123 -2.56 -12.21 -3.51
C ARG A 123 -3.80 -11.99 -2.65
N ASP A 124 -4.13 -10.72 -2.38
CA ASP A 124 -5.32 -10.32 -1.62
C ASP A 124 -5.37 -10.94 -0.21
N ILE A 125 -4.23 -10.92 0.50
CA ILE A 125 -4.12 -11.39 1.89
C ILE A 125 -4.14 -10.17 2.83
N TYR A 126 -5.03 -10.20 3.83
CA TYR A 126 -5.29 -9.04 4.68
C TYR A 126 -5.69 -9.41 6.12
N PHE A 127 -5.59 -8.41 7.00
CA PHE A 127 -6.13 -8.35 8.36
C PHE A 127 -7.43 -7.56 8.46
#